data_AF-B1C0W9-F1
#
_entry.id   AF-B1C0W9-F1
#
_cell.length_a   1.000
_cell.length_b   1.000
_cell.length_c   1.000
_cell.angle_alpha   90.00
_cell.angle_beta   90.00
_cell.angle_gamma   90.00
#
_symmetry.space_group_name_H-M   'P 1'
#
loop_
_entity.id
_entity.type
_entity.pdbx_description
1 polymer ?
#
loop_
_entity_poly.entity_id
_entity_poly.type
_entity_poly.pdbx_seq_one_letter_code
_entity_poly.pdbx_strand_id
1 'polypeptide(L)' 'MSVLHLSDKYSNERLELSCQIALSKYPSPRYKHLNAILSNNQDKLGKQGNASEERKTTGHLRGAEFYGGKSK' A
#
# COMPACT_ATOMS: atom_id res chain seq x y z
N MET A 1 -8.19 -22.40 9.38
CA MET A 1 -7.17 -21.44 9.85
C MET A 1 -7.85 -20.15 10.24
N SER A 2 -7.68 -19.69 11.48
CA SER A 2 -8.32 -18.48 12.03
C SER A 2 -7.27 -17.43 12.39
N VAL A 3 -7.72 -16.17 12.58
CA VAL A 3 -6.84 -15.06 13.01
C VAL A 3 -6.22 -15.33 14.38
N LEU A 4 -6.93 -15.99 15.31
CA LEU A 4 -6.38 -16.40 16.60
C LEU A 4 -5.15 -17.29 16.46
N HIS A 5 -5.11 -18.19 15.48
CA HIS A 5 -3.92 -19.04 15.30
C HIS A 5 -2.67 -18.25 14.86
N LEU A 6 -2.81 -17.01 14.38
CA LEU A 6 -1.66 -16.17 14.03
C LEU A 6 -0.96 -15.58 15.26
N SER A 7 -1.67 -15.34 16.37
CA SER A 7 -1.05 -14.84 17.62
C SER A 7 -0.17 -15.90 18.29
N ASP A 8 -0.46 -17.19 18.06
CA ASP A 8 0.36 -18.29 18.58
C ASP A 8 1.68 -18.42 17.82
N LYS A 9 1.68 -18.08 16.52
CA LYS A 9 2.84 -18.21 15.62
C LYS A 9 3.71 -16.96 15.57
N TYR A 10 3.11 -15.79 15.76
CA TYR A 10 3.76 -14.50 15.60
C TYR A 10 3.54 -13.63 16.84
N SER A 11 4.54 -12.83 17.21
CA SER A 11 4.42 -11.89 18.35
C SER A 11 3.24 -10.93 18.15
N ASN A 12 2.59 -10.55 19.26
CA ASN A 12 1.47 -9.60 19.27
C ASN A 12 1.82 -8.28 18.57
N GLU A 13 3.01 -7.73 18.82
CA GLU A 13 3.46 -6.49 18.16
C GLU A 13 3.48 -6.62 16.64
N ARG A 14 3.89 -7.79 16.16
CA ARG A 14 3.98 -8.10 14.73
C ARG A 14 2.59 -8.24 14.10
N LEU A 15 1.67 -8.85 14.85
CA LEU A 15 0.30 -9.03 14.44
C LEU A 15 -0.42 -7.68 14.32
N GLU A 16 -0.27 -6.80 15.31
CA GLU A 16 -0.87 -5.46 15.30
C GLU A 16 -0.43 -4.62 14.10
N LEU A 17 0.89 -4.59 13.83
CA LEU A 17 1.42 -3.91 12.64
C LEU A 17 0.83 -4.48 11.34
N SER A 18 0.69 -5.80 11.25
CA SER A 18 0.09 -6.43 10.08
C SER A 18 -1.39 -6.07 9.91
N CYS A 19 -2.13 -5.94 11.02
CA CYS A 19 -3.54 -5.51 11.03
C CYS A 19 -3.67 -4.06 10.56
N GLN A 20 -2.78 -3.17 11.04
CA GLN A 20 -2.73 -1.77 10.60
C GLN A 20 -2.51 -1.67 9.08
N ILE A 21 -1.52 -2.41 8.55
CA ILE A 21 -1.24 -2.48 7.10
C ILE A 21 -2.44 -3.04 6.33
N ALA A 22 -3.09 -4.08 6.85
CA ALA A 22 -4.23 -4.72 6.20
C ALA A 22 -5.44 -3.78 6.10
N LEU A 23 -5.76 -3.03 7.16
CA LEU A 23 -6.85 -2.05 7.17
C LEU A 23 -6.59 -0.87 6.24
N SER A 24 -5.33 -0.44 6.12
CA SER A 24 -4.96 0.63 5.19
C SER A 24 -5.10 0.23 3.73
N LYS A 25 -4.89 -1.06 3.41
CA LYS A 25 -4.88 -1.55 2.02
C LYS A 25 -6.21 -2.14 1.56
N TYR A 26 -6.98 -2.72 2.48
CA TYR A 26 -8.22 -3.43 2.16
C TYR A 26 -9.36 -2.94 3.03
N PRO A 27 -10.54 -2.60 2.46
CA PRO A 27 -11.70 -2.18 3.23
C PRO A 27 -12.30 -3.31 4.09
N SER A 28 -12.07 -4.58 3.71
CA SER A 28 -12.53 -5.76 4.46
C SER A 28 -11.42 -6.83 4.52
N PRO A 29 -10.43 -6.68 5.41
CA PRO A 29 -9.32 -7.63 5.51
C PRO A 29 -9.78 -8.99 6.08
N ARG A 30 -9.12 -10.06 5.63
CA ARG A 30 -9.37 -11.46 6.02
C ARG A 30 -8.06 -12.16 6.34
N TYR A 31 -8.13 -13.37 6.91
CA TYR A 31 -6.97 -14.20 7.25
C TYR A 31 -5.91 -14.29 6.13
N LYS A 32 -6.34 -14.48 4.87
CA LYS A 32 -5.41 -14.58 3.73
C LYS A 32 -4.53 -13.34 3.57
N HIS A 33 -5.09 -12.16 3.82
CA HIS A 33 -4.36 -10.89 3.70
C HIS A 33 -3.34 -10.74 4.83
N LEU A 34 -3.73 -11.03 6.07
CA LEU A 34 -2.82 -11.02 7.22
C LEU A 34 -1.67 -12.02 7.04
N ASN A 35 -2.00 -13.25 6.63
CA ASN A 35 -1.00 -14.28 6.39
C ASN A 35 -0.03 -13.90 5.27
N ALA A 36 -0.51 -13.25 4.20
CA ALA A 36 0.36 -12.75 3.13
C ALA A 36 1.31 -11.64 3.62
N ILE A 37 0.82 -10.69 4.41
CA ILE A 37 1.63 -9.59 4.99
C ILE A 37 2.72 -10.14 5.91
N LEU A 38 2.33 -11.06 6.82
CA LEU A 38 3.24 -11.71 7.77
C LEU A 38 4.25 -12.65 7.08
N SER A 39 3.84 -13.37 6.03
CA SER A 39 4.75 -14.25 5.29
C SER A 39 5.78 -13.46 4.48
N ASN A 40 5.39 -12.29 3.96
CA ASN A 40 6.30 -11.39 3.23
C ASN A 40 7.12 -10.46 4.14
N ASN A 41 6.98 -10.55 5.46
CA ASN A 41 7.63 -9.66 6.43
C ASN A 41 7.35 -8.16 6.17
N GLN A 42 6.21 -7.83 5.57
CA GLN A 42 5.83 -6.44 5.26
C GLN A 42 5.61 -5.61 6.53
N ASP A 43 5.24 -6.26 7.64
CA ASP A 43 5.15 -5.67 8.98
C ASP A 43 6.49 -5.07 9.47
N LYS A 44 7.62 -5.64 9.06
CA LYS A 44 8.96 -5.13 9.42
C LYS A 44 9.39 -3.97 8.52
N LEU A 45 9.00 -4.04 7.25
CA LEU A 45 9.29 -3.02 6.23
C LEU A 45 8.44 -1.76 6.41
N GLY A 46 7.23 -1.88 6.98
CA GLY A 46 6.33 -0.77 7.23
C GLY A 46 6.89 0.36 8.11
N LYS A 47 7.91 0.08 8.94
CA LYS A 47 8.66 1.13 9.66
C LYS A 47 9.39 2.11 8.72
N GLN A 48 9.70 1.69 7.50
CA GLN A 48 10.35 2.53 6.47
C GLN A 48 9.38 3.02 5.39
N GLY A 49 8.12 2.56 5.42
CA GLY A 49 7.23 2.55 4.25
C GLY A 49 6.17 3.64 4.17
N ASN A 50 6.23 4.71 4.98
CA ASN A 50 5.53 5.95 4.65
C ASN A 50 6.25 6.73 3.54
N ALA A 51 6.94 6.04 2.63
CA ALA A 51 7.31 6.61 1.35
C ALA A 51 6.02 6.70 0.54
N SER A 52 5.30 7.80 0.77
CA SER A 52 4.48 8.52 -0.20
C SER A 52 4.32 7.76 -1.51
N GLU A 53 3.09 7.33 -1.80
CA GLU A 53 2.67 7.19 -3.19
C GLU A 53 2.83 8.56 -3.84
N GLU A 54 4.04 8.84 -4.33
CA GLU A 54 4.28 9.89 -5.30
C GLU A 54 3.46 9.50 -6.51
N ARG A 55 2.25 10.07 -6.57
CA ARG A 55 1.46 10.12 -7.78
C ARG A 55 2.36 10.80 -8.80
N LYS A 56 3.09 10.00 -9.59
CA LYS A 56 3.83 10.50 -10.76
C LYS A 56 2.79 11.20 -11.60
N THR A 57 2.83 12.53 -11.58
CA THR A 57 1.98 13.39 -12.39
C THR A 57 2.43 13.23 -13.83
N THR A 58 2.05 12.12 -14.47
CA THR A 58 2.28 11.87 -15.89
C THR A 58 1.26 12.67 -16.68
N GLY A 59 1.44 13.99 -16.71
CA GLY A 59 0.64 14.91 -17.49
C GLY A 59 1.47 16.14 -17.83
N HIS A 60 2.14 16.12 -18.98
CA HIS A 60 2.74 17.34 -19.53
C HIS A 60 1.66 18.11 -20.30
N LEU A 61 1.24 19.25 -19.77
CA LEU A 61 0.37 20.19 -20.48
C LEU A 61 1.21 20.87 -21.57
N ARG A 62 0.83 20.72 -22.84
CA ARG A 62 1.49 21.43 -23.95
C ARG A 62 0.97 22.87 -23.99
N GLY A 63 1.89 23.83 -24.11
CA GLY A 63 1.58 25.27 -24.10
C GLY A 63 0.69 25.72 -25.26
N ALA A 64 0.22 26.96 -25.20
CA ALA A 64 -0.70 27.54 -26.19
C ALA A 64 -0.19 27.43 -27.65
N GLU A 65 1.13 27.40 -27.86
CA GLU A 65 1.75 27.15 -29.16
C GLU A 65 1.36 25.81 -29.80
N PHE A 66 0.97 24.80 -29.01
CA PHE A 66 0.51 23.51 -29.53
C PHE A 66 -0.90 23.57 -30.14
N TYR A 67 -1.74 24.50 -29.68
CA TYR A 67 -3.10 24.71 -30.16
C TYR A 67 -3.22 25.90 -31.12
N GLY A 68 -2.16 26.71 -31.25
CA GLY A 68 -2.04 27.75 -32.25
C GLY A 68 -1.87 27.14 -33.63
N GLY A 69 -2.97 26.63 -34.19
CA GLY A 69 -3.02 26.22 -35.60
C GLY A 69 -2.45 27.36 -36.45
N LYS A 70 -1.46 27.03 -37.30
CA LYS A 70 -0.86 27.97 -38.24
C LYS A 70 -1.95 28.75 -38.96
N SER A 71 -2.19 29.98 -38.52
CA SER A 71 -2.88 30.96 -39.35
C SER A 71 -1.90 31.37 -40.44
N LYS A 72 -2.28 30.99 -41.66
CA LYS A 72 -1.80 31.42 -42.98
C LYS A 72 -0.72 32.50 -43.02
#